data_AF-A0A356J2S9-F1
#
_entry.id   AF-A0A356J2S9-F1
#
_cell.length_a   1.000
_cell.length_b   1.000
_cell.length_c   1.000
_cell.angle_alpha   90.00
_cell.angle_beta   90.00
_cell.angle_gamma   90.00
#
_symmetry.space_group_name_H-M   'P 1'
#
loop_
_entity.id
_entity.type
_entity.pdbx_description
1 polymer ?
#
loop_
_entity_poly.entity_id
_entity_poly.type
_entity_poly.pdbx_seq_one_letter_code
_entity_poly.pdbx_strand_id
1 'polypeptide(L)'
;GVLFEARGETDFAQQSYRKAQAIRPDNAVFAADAARYAPGRPARRVPGAGKARLVVVYDVGLVPMRESLKVPVPIYTGLSIDIPVYRGERPSFAPFALDGTQGQAGVDATALAARDLKERLPGIVTRNITRATVQIAAQAVANNNGNDYVKLGVFAANAVIAAFRRADTRSWITLPAETQVAEKDDLEPGRYAFQIATAHGRTTFECVLQAGETRLLYLADCGRGPRIASCVLSPPGGKSVFENHESR
;
A
#
# COMPACT_ATOMS: atom_id res chain seq x y z
N GLY A 1 13.89 -0.41 8.18
CA GLY A 1 15.34 -0.28 7.91
C GLY A 1 15.85 1.00 8.52
N VAL A 2 15.68 2.11 7.80
CA VAL A 2 16.24 3.43 8.14
C VAL A 2 15.91 3.88 9.57
N LEU A 3 14.67 3.68 10.04
CA LEU A 3 14.27 4.04 11.40
C LEU A 3 15.03 3.26 12.48
N PHE A 4 15.27 1.96 12.25
CA PHE A 4 16.06 1.13 13.18
C PHE A 4 17.53 1.51 13.15
N GLU A 5 18.07 1.80 11.95
CA GLU A 5 19.44 2.28 11.76
C GLU A 5 19.68 3.60 12.51
N ALA A 6 18.74 4.55 12.43
CA ALA A 6 18.80 5.81 13.16
C ALA A 6 18.77 5.62 14.70
N ARG A 7 18.06 4.58 15.17
CA ARG A 7 18.02 4.20 16.60
C ARG A 7 19.21 3.38 17.08
N GLY A 8 20.14 3.03 16.19
CA GLY A 8 21.28 2.16 16.50
C GLY A 8 20.92 0.68 16.60
N GLU A 9 19.68 0.31 16.25
CA GLU A 9 19.16 -1.05 16.23
C GLU A 9 19.59 -1.77 14.93
N THR A 10 20.89 -2.00 14.80
CA THR A 10 21.53 -2.50 13.56
C THR A 10 21.03 -3.88 13.13
N ASP A 11 20.75 -4.79 14.06
CA ASP A 11 20.21 -6.12 13.76
C ASP A 11 18.82 -6.04 13.10
N PHE A 12 17.92 -5.22 13.65
CA PHE A 12 16.59 -4.99 13.09
C PHE A 12 16.66 -4.23 11.76
N ALA A 13 17.61 -3.30 11.63
CA ALA A 13 17.87 -2.60 10.37
C ALA A 13 18.29 -3.58 9.27
N GLN A 14 19.31 -4.41 9.52
CA GLN A 14 19.80 -5.44 8.60
C GLN A 14 18.69 -6.41 8.19
N GLN A 15 17.92 -6.93 9.15
CA GLN A 15 16.81 -7.83 8.85
C GLN A 15 15.77 -7.15 7.96
N SER A 16 15.46 -5.88 8.23
CA SER A 16 14.52 -5.09 7.42
C SER A 16 15.02 -4.91 5.99
N TYR A 17 16.30 -4.56 5.80
CA TYR A 17 16.87 -4.33 4.47
C TYR A 17 16.93 -5.60 3.62
N ARG A 18 17.32 -6.73 4.23
CA ARG A 18 17.29 -8.04 3.54
C ARG A 18 15.88 -8.42 3.11
N LYS A 19 14.87 -8.19 3.97
CA LYS A 19 13.47 -8.43 3.62
C LYS A 19 13.02 -7.52 2.48
N ALA A 20 13.37 -6.24 2.51
CA ALA A 20 13.04 -5.30 1.43
C ALA A 20 13.64 -5.74 0.09
N GLN A 21 14.93 -6.10 0.07
CA GLN A 21 15.60 -6.63 -1.13
C GLN A 21 14.97 -7.95 -1.62
N ALA A 22 14.53 -8.83 -0.72
CA ALA A 22 13.84 -10.05 -1.10
C ALA A 22 12.46 -9.79 -1.74
N ILE A 23 11.77 -8.72 -1.33
CA ILE A 23 10.46 -8.32 -1.88
C ILE A 23 10.61 -7.64 -3.25
N ARG A 24 11.68 -6.84 -3.44
CA ARG A 24 12.06 -6.21 -4.71
C ARG A 24 13.55 -6.41 -5.02
N PRO A 25 13.92 -7.55 -5.62
CA PRO A 25 15.31 -7.83 -5.97
C PRO A 25 15.89 -6.88 -7.03
N ASP A 26 15.01 -6.27 -7.83
CA ASP A 26 15.29 -5.33 -8.91
C ASP A 26 15.49 -3.88 -8.41
N ASN A 27 15.16 -3.58 -7.16
CA ASN A 27 15.32 -2.25 -6.59
C ASN A 27 16.77 -1.99 -6.16
N ALA A 28 17.43 -1.06 -6.86
CA ALA A 28 18.83 -0.71 -6.60
C ALA A 28 19.08 -0.11 -5.21
N VAL A 29 18.11 0.66 -4.66
CA VAL A 29 18.21 1.25 -3.31
C VAL A 29 18.21 0.14 -2.27
N PHE A 30 17.26 -0.79 -2.36
CA PHE A 30 17.19 -1.91 -1.41
C PHE A 30 18.40 -2.85 -1.52
N ALA A 31 18.92 -3.05 -2.73
CA ALA A 31 20.14 -3.82 -2.93
C ALA A 31 21.36 -3.14 -2.27
N ALA A 32 21.51 -1.83 -2.44
CA ALA A 32 22.59 -1.06 -1.82
C ALA A 32 22.50 -1.08 -0.28
N ASP A 33 21.31 -0.85 0.27
CA ASP A 33 21.00 -0.91 1.70
C ASP A 33 21.36 -2.28 2.30
N ALA A 34 20.90 -3.37 1.66
CA ALA A 34 21.16 -4.73 2.14
C ALA A 34 22.64 -5.10 2.05
N ALA A 35 23.34 -4.64 1.01
CA ALA A 35 24.77 -4.87 0.82
C ALA A 35 25.63 -4.22 1.91
N ARG A 36 25.17 -3.13 2.55
CA ARG A 36 25.89 -2.51 3.69
C ARG A 36 26.08 -3.45 4.87
N TYR A 37 25.22 -4.46 4.99
CA TYR A 37 25.21 -5.42 6.08
C TYR A 37 25.58 -6.85 5.61
N ALA A 38 26.39 -6.94 4.55
CA ALA A 38 26.88 -8.21 4.04
C ALA A 38 27.71 -8.97 5.09
N PRO A 39 27.55 -10.30 5.22
CA PRO A 39 28.32 -11.09 6.18
C PRO A 39 29.82 -11.01 5.89
N GLY A 40 30.63 -10.99 6.96
CA GLY A 40 32.09 -10.95 6.86
C GLY A 40 32.70 -9.56 6.57
N ARG A 41 31.89 -8.49 6.55
CA ARG A 41 32.37 -7.11 6.50
C ARG A 41 31.74 -6.30 7.64
N PRO A 42 32.49 -5.35 8.25
CA PRO A 42 31.88 -4.42 9.19
C PRO A 42 30.81 -3.60 8.46
N ALA A 43 29.65 -3.41 9.10
CA ALA A 43 28.56 -2.65 8.49
C ALA A 43 29.03 -1.23 8.20
N ARG A 44 28.88 -0.77 6.95
CA ARG A 44 29.18 0.62 6.60
C ARG A 44 28.12 1.52 7.25
N ARG A 45 28.55 2.38 8.17
CA ARG A 45 27.68 3.42 8.74
C ARG A 45 27.30 4.43 7.66
N VAL A 46 26.00 4.71 7.54
CA VAL A 46 25.48 5.75 6.67
C VAL A 46 24.51 6.63 7.49
N PRO A 47 24.69 7.96 7.50
CA PRO A 47 25.76 8.69 6.83
C PRO A 47 27.16 8.40 7.41
N GLY A 48 28.18 8.58 6.58
CA GLY A 48 29.58 8.58 7.00
C GLY A 48 29.89 9.67 8.02
N ALA A 49 31.06 9.59 8.65
CA ALA A 49 31.46 10.56 9.66
C ALA A 49 31.45 12.00 9.09
N GLY A 50 30.73 12.90 9.75
CA GLY A 50 30.61 14.30 9.33
C GLY A 50 29.66 14.55 8.15
N LYS A 51 29.03 13.51 7.59
CA LYS A 51 28.11 13.63 6.45
C LYS A 51 26.64 13.55 6.89
N ALA A 52 25.74 13.90 5.98
CA ALA A 52 24.30 13.76 6.12
C ALA A 52 23.74 12.77 5.11
N ARG A 53 22.55 12.25 5.38
CA ARG A 53 21.80 11.36 4.48
C ARG A 53 20.40 11.93 4.26
N LEU A 54 19.93 11.89 3.01
CA LEU A 54 18.54 12.14 2.67
C LEU A 54 17.91 10.84 2.15
N VAL A 55 16.81 10.44 2.77
CA VAL A 55 15.96 9.34 2.32
C VAL A 55 14.62 9.92 1.89
N VAL A 56 14.18 9.62 0.68
CA VAL A 56 12.91 10.07 0.14
C VAL A 56 11.99 8.87 -0.06
N VAL A 57 10.80 8.94 0.51
CA VAL A 57 9.72 7.97 0.32
C VAL A 57 8.58 8.70 -0.38
N TYR A 58 8.18 8.21 -1.54
CA TYR A 58 7.12 8.77 -2.34
C TYR A 58 5.96 7.78 -2.48
N ASP A 59 4.84 8.11 -1.86
CA ASP A 59 3.59 7.38 -1.96
C ASP A 59 2.72 8.01 -3.04
N VAL A 60 2.29 7.20 -4.01
CA VAL A 60 1.53 7.66 -5.17
C VAL A 60 0.24 6.86 -5.35
N GLY A 61 -0.83 7.59 -5.70
CA GLY A 61 -2.16 7.05 -5.92
C GLY A 61 -2.78 6.43 -4.67
N LEU A 62 -3.95 5.82 -4.86
CA LEU A 62 -4.61 5.01 -3.84
C LEU A 62 -5.01 3.68 -4.46
N VAL A 63 -5.00 2.61 -3.66
CA VAL A 63 -5.48 1.31 -4.11
C VAL A 63 -6.94 1.46 -4.59
N PRO A 64 -7.28 0.93 -5.78
CA PRO A 64 -8.63 1.08 -6.34
C PRO A 64 -9.69 0.48 -5.43
N MET A 65 -10.91 1.00 -5.50
CA MET A 65 -12.03 0.47 -4.72
C MET A 65 -12.43 -0.91 -5.22
N ARG A 66 -12.73 -1.84 -4.30
CA ARG A 66 -13.37 -3.12 -4.65
C ARG A 66 -14.81 -2.88 -5.10
N GLU A 67 -15.21 -3.56 -6.16
CA GLU A 67 -16.57 -3.57 -6.68
C GLU A 67 -17.25 -4.92 -6.44
N SER A 68 -18.59 -4.92 -6.39
CA SER A 68 -19.37 -6.16 -6.28
C SER A 68 -19.75 -6.65 -7.67
N LEU A 69 -19.28 -7.85 -8.04
CA LEU A 69 -19.67 -8.54 -9.26
C LEU A 69 -20.76 -9.57 -8.97
N LYS A 70 -21.91 -9.44 -9.64
CA LYS A 70 -22.97 -10.45 -9.63
C LYS A 70 -22.64 -11.57 -10.60
N VAL A 71 -22.43 -12.77 -10.09
CA VAL A 71 -22.18 -13.97 -10.88
C VAL A 71 -23.41 -14.88 -10.79
N PRO A 72 -24.08 -15.22 -11.92
CA PRO A 72 -25.16 -16.19 -11.92
C PRO A 72 -24.60 -17.58 -11.59
N VAL A 73 -25.30 -18.34 -10.74
CA VAL A 73 -24.89 -19.70 -10.39
C VAL A 73 -25.42 -20.66 -11.47
N PRO A 74 -24.56 -21.29 -12.28
CA PRO A 74 -25.00 -22.05 -13.46
C PRO A 74 -25.82 -23.30 -13.13
N ILE A 75 -25.67 -23.82 -11.91
CA ILE A 75 -26.37 -25.03 -11.45
C ILE A 75 -27.85 -24.74 -11.13
N TYR A 76 -28.24 -23.47 -10.92
CA TYR A 76 -29.60 -23.11 -10.49
C TYR A 76 -30.10 -21.82 -11.17
N THR A 77 -31.13 -21.95 -12.00
CA THR A 77 -31.73 -20.82 -12.74
C THR A 77 -32.32 -19.78 -11.78
N GLY A 78 -31.89 -18.52 -11.92
CA GLY A 78 -32.47 -17.36 -11.21
C GLY A 78 -31.73 -16.91 -9.94
N LEU A 79 -30.62 -17.54 -9.56
CA LEU A 79 -29.84 -17.15 -8.39
C LEU A 79 -28.45 -16.61 -8.75
N SER A 80 -28.08 -15.48 -8.17
CA SER A 80 -26.75 -14.86 -8.30
C SER A 80 -26.03 -14.78 -6.96
N ILE A 81 -24.71 -14.92 -6.99
CA ILE A 81 -23.81 -14.62 -5.87
C ILE A 81 -23.04 -13.33 -6.13
N ASP A 82 -22.81 -12.55 -5.08
CA ASP A 82 -22.01 -11.33 -5.13
C ASP A 82 -20.56 -11.63 -4.74
N ILE A 83 -19.61 -11.35 -5.63
CA ILE A 83 -18.18 -11.58 -5.42
C ILE A 83 -17.45 -10.24 -5.48
N PRO A 84 -16.61 -9.89 -4.49
CA PRO A 84 -15.78 -8.71 -4.56
C PRO A 84 -14.68 -8.87 -5.62
N VAL A 85 -14.48 -7.84 -6.44
CA VAL A 85 -13.46 -7.79 -7.50
C VAL A 85 -12.77 -6.42 -7.53
N TYR A 86 -11.52 -6.37 -7.98
CA TYR A 86 -10.92 -5.14 -8.46
C TYR A 86 -11.19 -5.04 -9.96
N ARG A 87 -11.82 -3.95 -10.40
CA ARG A 87 -12.14 -3.69 -11.80
C ARG A 87 -11.27 -2.54 -12.33
N GLY A 88 -11.02 -2.53 -13.64
CA GLY A 88 -10.23 -1.51 -14.32
C GLY A 88 -8.79 -1.94 -14.58
N GLU A 89 -8.05 -1.07 -15.25
CA GLU A 89 -6.62 -1.27 -15.48
C GLU A 89 -5.85 -1.05 -14.17
N ARG A 90 -4.78 -1.83 -13.98
CA ARG A 90 -3.86 -1.60 -12.87
C ARG A 90 -3.22 -0.24 -13.08
N PRO A 91 -3.31 0.70 -12.11
CA PRO A 91 -2.66 1.98 -12.25
C PRO A 91 -1.14 1.75 -12.36
N SER A 92 -0.53 2.45 -13.32
CA SER A 92 0.92 2.46 -13.53
C SER A 92 1.42 3.86 -13.21
N PHE A 93 2.51 3.95 -12.45
CA PHE A 93 3.07 5.22 -12.03
C PHE A 93 4.46 5.39 -12.62
N ALA A 94 4.73 6.60 -13.14
CA ALA A 94 6.08 6.96 -13.54
C ALA A 94 6.96 7.13 -12.30
N PRO A 95 8.27 6.83 -12.37
CA PRO A 95 9.18 7.15 -11.29
C PRO A 95 9.22 8.66 -11.02
N PHE A 96 9.26 9.05 -9.74
CA PHE A 96 9.60 10.44 -9.40
C PHE A 96 11.08 10.72 -9.65
N ALA A 97 11.47 11.98 -9.80
CA ALA A 97 12.87 12.37 -9.91
C ALA A 97 13.29 13.30 -8.77
N LEU A 98 14.44 13.01 -8.15
CA LEU A 98 15.12 13.83 -7.15
C LEU A 98 16.41 14.40 -7.75
N ASP A 99 16.44 15.70 -8.04
CA ASP A 99 17.49 16.38 -8.82
C ASP A 99 17.87 15.61 -10.10
N GLY A 100 16.87 15.10 -10.82
CA GLY A 100 17.07 14.31 -12.04
C GLY A 100 17.39 12.82 -11.82
N THR A 101 17.65 12.38 -10.59
CA THR A 101 17.81 10.95 -10.26
C THR A 101 16.46 10.29 -10.09
N GLN A 102 16.16 9.24 -10.85
CA GLN A 102 14.89 8.54 -10.78
C GLN A 102 14.76 7.71 -9.50
N GLY A 103 13.61 7.80 -8.85
CA GLY A 103 13.21 6.92 -7.76
C GLY A 103 13.05 5.48 -8.22
N GLN A 104 13.07 4.56 -7.26
CA GLN A 104 12.92 3.13 -7.48
C GLN A 104 11.61 2.65 -6.86
N ALA A 105 10.85 1.82 -7.59
CA ALA A 105 9.62 1.25 -7.07
C ALA A 105 9.90 0.32 -5.88
N GLY A 106 9.26 0.58 -4.74
CA GLY A 106 9.46 -0.12 -3.47
C GLY A 106 8.34 -1.11 -3.18
N VAL A 107 7.13 -0.63 -2.89
CA VAL A 107 5.99 -1.49 -2.53
C VAL A 107 4.85 -1.23 -3.50
N ASP A 108 4.26 -2.30 -4.04
CA ASP A 108 3.01 -2.21 -4.78
C ASP A 108 1.86 -2.74 -3.91
N ALA A 109 1.11 -1.83 -3.30
CA ALA A 109 -0.01 -2.19 -2.45
C ALA A 109 -1.22 -2.66 -3.28
N THR A 110 -1.36 -2.22 -4.52
CA THR A 110 -2.43 -2.65 -5.41
C THR A 110 -2.31 -4.15 -5.71
N ALA A 111 -1.12 -4.62 -6.03
CA ALA A 111 -0.82 -6.03 -6.25
C ALA A 111 -1.00 -6.85 -4.98
N LEU A 112 -0.57 -6.33 -3.82
CA LEU A 112 -0.79 -6.99 -2.52
C LEU A 112 -2.27 -7.10 -2.17
N ALA A 113 -3.05 -6.04 -2.39
CA ALA A 113 -4.48 -6.02 -2.12
C ALA A 113 -5.25 -6.98 -3.03
N ALA A 114 -4.84 -7.11 -4.30
CA ALA A 114 -5.36 -8.11 -5.22
C ALA A 114 -5.00 -9.54 -4.79
N ARG A 115 -3.80 -9.74 -4.26
CA ARG A 115 -3.37 -11.04 -3.72
C ARG A 115 -4.14 -11.44 -2.47
N ASP A 116 -4.32 -10.53 -1.51
CA ASP A 116 -5.16 -10.75 -0.31
C ASP A 116 -6.59 -11.14 -0.69
N LEU A 117 -7.17 -10.44 -1.68
CA LEU A 117 -8.50 -10.80 -2.19
C LEU A 117 -8.49 -12.22 -2.76
N LYS A 118 -7.53 -12.56 -3.63
CA LYS A 118 -7.41 -13.88 -4.24
C LYS A 118 -7.34 -15.01 -3.20
N GLU A 119 -6.63 -14.80 -2.09
CA GLU A 119 -6.50 -15.78 -1.02
C GLU A 119 -7.79 -15.95 -0.21
N ARG A 120 -8.60 -14.89 -0.07
CA ARG A 120 -9.90 -14.91 0.61
C ARG A 120 -11.06 -15.40 -0.26
N LEU A 121 -10.94 -15.29 -1.59
CA LEU A 121 -12.00 -15.63 -2.54
C LEU A 121 -12.61 -17.02 -2.33
N PRO A 122 -11.85 -18.11 -2.11
CA PRO A 122 -12.43 -19.44 -1.90
C PRO A 122 -13.42 -19.50 -0.73
N GLY A 123 -13.08 -18.84 0.38
CA GLY A 123 -13.96 -18.76 1.55
C GLY A 123 -15.22 -17.94 1.29
N ILE A 124 -15.08 -16.81 0.58
CA ILE A 124 -16.20 -15.94 0.20
C ILE A 124 -17.16 -16.69 -0.73
N VAL A 125 -16.64 -17.33 -1.76
CA VAL A 125 -17.42 -18.09 -2.75
C VAL A 125 -18.15 -19.24 -2.06
N THR A 126 -17.46 -20.04 -1.25
CA THR A 126 -18.06 -21.17 -0.53
C THR A 126 -19.21 -20.69 0.36
N ARG A 127 -18.99 -19.65 1.16
CA ARG A 127 -20.03 -19.06 2.01
C ARG A 127 -21.24 -18.58 1.21
N ASN A 128 -21.01 -17.93 0.08
CA ASN A 128 -22.08 -17.42 -0.77
C ASN A 128 -22.87 -18.54 -1.44
N ILE A 129 -22.20 -19.62 -1.88
CA ILE A 129 -22.86 -20.83 -2.40
C ILE A 129 -23.68 -21.50 -1.30
N THR A 130 -23.15 -21.69 -0.09
CA THR A 130 -23.92 -22.26 1.03
C THR A 130 -25.18 -21.44 1.32
N ARG A 131 -25.06 -20.11 1.36
CA ARG A 131 -26.20 -19.21 1.54
C ARG A 131 -27.21 -19.35 0.41
N ALA A 132 -26.75 -19.48 -0.82
CA ALA A 132 -27.61 -19.74 -1.98
C ALA A 132 -28.39 -21.05 -1.83
N THR A 133 -27.72 -22.14 -1.47
CA THR A 133 -28.35 -23.46 -1.27
C THR A 133 -29.42 -23.41 -0.18
N VAL A 134 -29.17 -22.71 0.94
CA VAL A 134 -30.18 -22.54 2.01
C VAL A 134 -31.41 -21.79 1.50
N GLN A 135 -31.23 -20.74 0.70
CA GLN A 135 -32.35 -19.98 0.11
C GLN A 135 -33.15 -20.80 -0.89
N ILE A 136 -32.49 -21.70 -1.61
CA ILE A 136 -33.15 -22.64 -2.51
C ILE A 136 -33.98 -23.65 -1.69
N ALA A 137 -33.39 -24.24 -0.65
CA ALA A 137 -34.12 -25.17 0.22
C ALA A 137 -35.35 -24.52 0.85
N ALA A 138 -35.24 -23.28 1.33
CA ALA A 138 -36.36 -22.52 1.88
C ALA A 138 -37.46 -22.26 0.83
N GLN A 139 -37.09 -21.91 -0.41
CA GLN A 139 -38.04 -21.73 -1.52
C GLN A 139 -38.72 -23.04 -1.91
N ALA A 140 -38.00 -24.16 -1.94
CA ALA A 140 -38.55 -25.47 -2.24
C ALA A 140 -39.58 -25.90 -1.19
N VAL A 141 -39.28 -25.72 0.09
CA VAL A 141 -40.22 -25.99 1.20
C VAL A 141 -41.46 -25.09 1.10
N ALA A 142 -41.29 -23.80 0.84
CA ALA A 142 -42.42 -22.88 0.67
C ALA A 142 -43.31 -23.26 -0.53
N ASN A 143 -42.69 -23.68 -1.64
CA ASN A 143 -43.41 -24.14 -2.83
C ASN A 143 -44.23 -25.41 -2.56
N ASN A 144 -43.67 -26.36 -1.81
CA ASN A 144 -44.32 -27.63 -1.47
C ASN A 144 -45.45 -27.48 -0.43
N ASN A 145 -45.43 -26.43 0.41
CA ASN A 145 -46.46 -26.19 1.43
C ASN A 145 -47.83 -25.76 0.85
N GLY A 146 -47.93 -25.44 -0.45
CA GLY A 146 -49.20 -25.08 -1.12
C GLY A 146 -49.86 -23.76 -0.69
N ASN A 147 -49.37 -23.11 0.37
CA ASN A 147 -49.90 -21.85 0.89
C ASN A 147 -49.21 -20.64 0.23
N ASP A 148 -49.95 -19.90 -0.59
CA ASP A 148 -49.44 -18.74 -1.33
C ASP A 148 -48.94 -17.61 -0.42
N TYR A 149 -49.46 -17.46 0.80
CA TYR A 149 -48.96 -16.49 1.77
C TYR A 149 -47.54 -16.84 2.25
N VAL A 150 -47.22 -18.13 2.40
CA VAL A 150 -45.89 -18.61 2.80
C VAL A 150 -44.89 -18.41 1.66
N LYS A 151 -45.30 -18.68 0.41
CA LYS A 151 -44.47 -18.43 -0.78
C LYS A 151 -44.17 -16.94 -0.93
N LEU A 152 -45.18 -16.08 -0.78
CA LEU A 152 -45.02 -14.63 -0.86
C LEU A 152 -44.11 -14.10 0.26
N GLY A 153 -44.25 -14.62 1.48
CA GLY A 153 -43.38 -14.27 2.61
C GLY A 153 -41.90 -14.64 2.35
N VAL A 154 -41.63 -15.83 1.84
CA VAL A 154 -40.26 -16.26 1.51
C VAL A 154 -39.68 -15.47 0.33
N PHE A 155 -40.49 -15.15 -0.68
CA PHE A 155 -40.07 -14.32 -1.80
C PHE A 155 -39.74 -12.88 -1.35
N ALA A 156 -40.62 -12.25 -0.56
CA ALA A 156 -40.41 -10.91 -0.02
C ALA A 156 -39.15 -10.86 0.88
N ALA A 157 -38.96 -11.86 1.74
CA ALA A 157 -37.76 -11.97 2.58
C ALA A 157 -36.48 -12.09 1.73
N ASN A 158 -36.50 -12.93 0.70
CA ASN A 158 -35.35 -13.09 -0.20
C ASN A 158 -35.05 -11.81 -1.00
N ALA A 159 -36.08 -11.08 -1.44
CA ALA A 159 -35.93 -9.80 -2.13
C ALA A 159 -35.29 -8.75 -1.23
N VAL A 160 -35.74 -8.64 0.02
CA VAL A 160 -35.12 -7.77 1.04
C VAL A 160 -33.67 -8.18 1.29
N ILE A 161 -33.40 -9.47 1.54
CA ILE A 161 -32.03 -9.97 1.76
C ILE A 161 -31.12 -9.74 0.54
N ALA A 162 -31.66 -9.84 -0.68
CA ALA A 162 -30.92 -9.57 -1.91
C ALA A 162 -30.61 -8.07 -2.09
N ALA A 163 -31.55 -7.19 -1.74
CA ALA A 163 -31.33 -5.74 -1.78
C ALA A 163 -30.24 -5.28 -0.81
N PHE A 164 -30.14 -5.92 0.36
CA PHE A 164 -29.12 -5.62 1.37
C PHE A 164 -27.85 -6.46 1.25
N ARG A 165 -27.75 -7.37 0.27
CA ARG A 165 -26.52 -8.11 -0.01
C ARG A 165 -25.53 -7.18 -0.71
N ARG A 166 -24.46 -6.83 -0.01
CA ARG A 166 -23.27 -6.20 -0.59
C ARG A 166 -22.07 -7.08 -0.25
N ALA A 167 -21.18 -7.28 -1.22
CA ALA A 167 -19.87 -7.84 -0.93
C ALA A 167 -19.16 -6.93 0.09
N ASP A 168 -18.35 -7.52 0.97
CA ASP A 168 -17.52 -6.74 1.87
C ASP A 168 -16.48 -5.97 1.06
N THR A 169 -16.68 -4.65 0.93
CA THR A 169 -15.78 -3.75 0.22
C THR A 169 -14.76 -3.10 1.15
N ARG A 170 -14.73 -3.46 2.44
CA ARG A 170 -13.64 -3.06 3.34
C ARG A 170 -12.34 -3.58 2.74
N SER A 171 -11.52 -2.64 2.30
CA SER A 171 -10.38 -2.90 1.44
C SER A 171 -9.25 -1.96 1.77
N TRP A 172 -8.13 -2.17 1.10
CA TRP A 172 -6.89 -1.41 1.23
C TRP A 172 -7.00 0.00 0.62
N ILE A 173 -8.21 0.53 0.41
CA ILE A 173 -8.52 1.74 -0.36
C ILE A 173 -7.82 3.01 0.15
N THR A 174 -7.46 3.04 1.44
CA THR A 174 -6.75 4.16 2.04
C THR A 174 -5.23 4.04 1.93
N LEU A 175 -4.72 2.89 1.48
CA LEU A 175 -3.29 2.69 1.27
C LEU A 175 -2.87 3.31 -0.06
N PRO A 176 -1.64 3.86 -0.12
CA PRO A 176 -1.06 4.31 -1.37
C PRO A 176 -0.99 3.16 -2.37
N ALA A 177 -1.20 3.43 -3.66
CA ALA A 177 -1.20 2.38 -4.67
C ALA A 177 0.20 1.79 -4.89
N GLU A 178 1.20 2.68 -4.94
CA GLU A 178 2.62 2.35 -5.02
C GLU A 178 3.43 3.28 -4.12
N THR A 179 4.49 2.73 -3.52
CA THR A 179 5.52 3.47 -2.79
C THR A 179 6.83 3.36 -3.56
N GLN A 180 7.46 4.50 -3.85
CA GLN A 180 8.77 4.61 -4.47
C GLN A 180 9.77 5.18 -3.47
N VAL A 181 11.06 4.89 -3.67
CA VAL A 181 12.14 5.30 -2.77
C VAL A 181 13.32 5.86 -3.55
N ALA A 182 13.98 6.87 -2.99
CA ALA A 182 15.28 7.34 -3.46
C ALA A 182 16.13 7.75 -2.27
N GLU A 183 17.44 7.59 -2.38
CA GLU A 183 18.36 7.96 -1.31
C GLU A 183 19.55 8.75 -1.87
N LYS A 184 19.99 9.73 -1.09
CA LYS A 184 21.25 10.44 -1.28
C LYS A 184 22.07 10.29 -0.01
N ASP A 185 23.08 9.44 -0.09
CA ASP A 185 24.01 9.18 0.99
C ASP A 185 25.18 10.16 0.97
N ASP A 186 25.82 10.33 2.12
CA ASP A 186 27.07 11.07 2.31
C ASP A 186 27.09 12.51 1.77
N LEU A 187 25.97 13.22 1.90
CA LEU A 187 25.85 14.65 1.60
C LEU A 187 26.70 15.48 2.56
N GLU A 188 27.23 16.61 2.08
CA GLU A 188 27.87 17.57 2.98
C GLU A 188 26.83 18.24 3.89
N PRO A 189 27.16 18.60 5.13
CA PRO A 189 26.30 19.46 5.93
C PRO A 189 26.14 20.84 5.25
N GLY A 190 24.91 21.34 5.15
CA GLY A 190 24.66 22.59 4.44
C GLY A 190 23.20 22.83 4.09
N ARG A 191 22.98 23.91 3.34
CA ARG A 191 21.66 24.31 2.85
C ARG A 191 21.44 23.69 1.47
N TYR A 192 20.32 22.98 1.31
CA TYR A 192 19.95 22.31 0.06
C TYR A 192 18.57 22.75 -0.41
N ALA A 193 18.42 22.78 -1.74
CA ALA A 193 17.14 22.96 -2.42
C ALA A 193 16.97 21.79 -3.39
N PHE A 194 16.31 20.72 -2.94
CA PHE A 194 16.09 19.51 -3.72
C PHE A 194 14.92 19.70 -4.68
N GLN A 195 15.15 19.52 -5.98
CA GLN A 195 14.09 19.52 -6.97
C GLN A 195 13.44 18.14 -7.05
N ILE A 196 12.13 18.10 -6.88
CA ILE A 196 11.34 16.88 -6.91
C ILE A 196 10.35 17.01 -8.05
N ALA A 197 10.44 16.10 -9.02
CA ALA A 197 9.49 16.01 -10.13
C ALA A 197 8.66 14.74 -9.99
N THR A 198 7.34 14.88 -10.03
CA THR A 198 6.37 13.79 -10.09
C THR A 198 5.52 13.91 -11.35
N ALA A 199 4.66 12.92 -11.60
CA ALA A 199 3.70 12.98 -12.69
C ALA A 199 2.72 14.17 -12.58
N HIS A 200 2.48 14.68 -11.37
CA HIS A 200 1.52 15.77 -11.13
C HIS A 200 2.15 17.15 -10.94
N GLY A 201 3.49 17.26 -11.00
CA GLY A 201 4.14 18.57 -10.93
C GLY A 201 5.60 18.51 -10.48
N ARG A 202 6.18 19.70 -10.34
CA ARG A 202 7.53 19.90 -9.79
C ARG A 202 7.43 20.74 -8.53
N THR A 203 8.17 20.36 -7.50
CA THR A 203 8.26 21.09 -6.24
C THR A 203 9.71 21.15 -5.78
N THR A 204 10.04 22.16 -4.99
CA THR A 204 11.37 22.33 -4.40
C THR A 204 11.27 22.13 -2.90
N PHE A 205 12.06 21.20 -2.36
CA PHE A 205 12.18 20.99 -0.93
C PHE A 205 13.47 21.62 -0.43
N GLU A 206 13.33 22.69 0.35
CA GLU A 206 14.46 23.38 0.98
C GLU A 206 14.68 22.83 2.39
N CYS A 207 15.92 22.49 2.71
CA CYS A 207 16.29 22.07 4.06
C CYS A 207 17.73 22.41 4.42
N VAL A 208 18.03 22.38 5.71
CA VAL A 208 19.39 22.43 6.24
C VAL A 208 19.73 21.05 6.77
N LEU A 209 20.77 20.43 6.24
CA LEU A 209 21.28 19.13 6.68
C LEU A 209 22.45 19.33 7.64
N GLN A 210 22.41 18.64 8.77
CA GLN A 210 23.47 18.66 9.78
C GLN A 210 24.37 17.42 9.70
N ALA A 211 25.59 17.53 10.22
CA ALA A 211 26.53 16.41 10.28
C ALA A 211 25.97 15.27 11.13
N GLY A 212 26.00 14.04 10.60
CA GLY A 212 25.48 12.83 11.24
C GLY A 212 23.97 12.66 11.13
N GLU A 213 23.26 13.57 10.45
CA GLU A 213 21.81 13.56 10.33
C GLU A 213 21.33 12.59 9.24
N THR A 214 20.25 11.85 9.51
CA THR A 214 19.43 11.23 8.46
C THR A 214 18.10 11.96 8.36
N ARG A 215 17.87 12.66 7.25
CA ARG A 215 16.60 13.31 6.94
C ARG A 215 15.72 12.33 6.17
N LEU A 216 14.49 12.11 6.65
CA LEU A 216 13.45 11.40 5.92
C LEU A 216 12.47 12.41 5.33
N LEU A 217 12.34 12.41 4.02
CA LEU A 217 11.34 13.18 3.29
C LEU A 217 10.24 12.22 2.83
N TYR A 218 9.02 12.48 3.28
CA TYR A 218 7.84 11.74 2.89
C TYR A 218 6.97 12.59 1.96
N LEU A 219 6.75 12.09 0.76
CA LEU A 219 5.95 12.72 -0.28
C LEU A 219 4.71 11.85 -0.50
N ALA A 220 3.52 12.41 -0.42
CA ALA A 220 2.27 11.69 -0.62
C ALA A 220 1.42 12.36 -1.70
N ASP A 221 1.09 11.62 -2.75
CA ASP A 221 0.37 12.12 -3.92
C ASP A 221 -0.80 11.20 -4.26
N CYS A 222 -1.86 11.35 -3.45
CA CYS A 222 -3.04 10.49 -3.44
C CYS A 222 -4.24 11.10 -4.19
N GLY A 223 -4.00 11.83 -5.29
CA GLY A 223 -5.06 12.34 -6.18
C GLY A 223 -5.57 13.77 -5.89
N ARG A 224 -4.91 14.52 -5.01
CA ARG A 224 -5.16 15.97 -4.78
C ARG A 224 -3.90 16.83 -4.94
N GLY A 225 -2.93 16.33 -5.70
CA GLY A 225 -1.58 16.87 -5.80
C GLY A 225 -0.64 16.37 -4.69
N PRO A 226 0.68 16.53 -4.87
CA PRO A 226 1.68 16.02 -3.93
C PRO A 226 1.74 16.87 -2.65
N ARG A 227 1.62 16.21 -1.50
CA ARG A 227 1.82 16.79 -0.16
C ARG A 227 3.17 16.35 0.39
N ILE A 228 3.88 17.28 1.05
CA ILE A 228 5.22 17.05 1.56
C ILE A 228 5.21 17.07 3.09
N ALA A 229 5.77 16.05 3.72
CA ALA A 229 6.12 16.05 5.13
C ALA A 229 7.58 15.62 5.26
N SER A 230 8.35 16.28 6.12
CA SER A 230 9.73 15.88 6.38
C SER A 230 9.92 15.61 7.87
N CYS A 231 10.83 14.69 8.20
CA CYS A 231 11.25 14.48 9.57
C CYS A 231 12.74 14.21 9.68
N VAL A 232 13.34 14.76 10.72
CA VAL A 232 14.74 14.51 11.09
C VAL A 232 14.79 13.25 11.93
N LEU A 233 15.47 12.21 11.45
CA LEU A 233 15.80 11.04 12.24
C LEU A 233 17.14 11.28 12.91
N SER A 234 17.07 11.71 14.17
CA SER A 234 18.24 11.93 15.00
C SER A 234 18.89 10.59 15.40
N PRO A 235 20.22 10.56 15.62
CA PRO A 235 20.90 9.42 16.23
C PRO A 235 20.31 9.05 17.61
N PRO A 236 20.69 7.90 18.18
CA PRO A 236 20.19 7.45 19.48
C PRO A 236 20.40 8.52 20.55
N GLY A 237 19.32 8.95 21.20
CA GLY A 237 19.32 10.01 22.22
C GLY A 237 18.99 11.43 21.73
N GLY A 238 18.85 11.66 20.42
CA GLY A 238 18.37 12.93 19.87
C GLY A 238 16.84 12.98 19.69
N LYS A 239 16.25 14.18 19.74
CA LYS A 239 14.82 14.37 19.45
C LYS A 239 14.58 14.30 17.94
N SER A 240 13.60 13.51 17.49
CA SER A 240 13.10 13.58 16.11
C SER A 240 12.20 14.80 15.96
N VAL A 241 12.43 15.61 14.93
CA VAL A 241 11.63 16.81 14.64
C VAL A 241 10.80 16.54 13.38
N PHE A 242 9.50 16.85 13.43
CA PHE A 242 8.57 16.71 12.31
C PHE A 242 8.22 18.10 11.77
N GLU A 243 8.34 18.27 10.45
CA GLU A 243 8.03 19.50 9.74
C GLU A 243 7.05 19.18 8.60
N ASN A 244 5.87 19.81 8.64
CA ASN A 244 4.91 19.71 7.54
C ASN A 244 5.15 20.85 6.56
N HIS A 245 5.23 20.53 5.27
CA HIS A 245 5.40 21.53 4.22
C HIS A 245 4.17 21.48 3.32
N GLU A 246 3.28 22.46 3.45
CA GLU A 246 2.19 22.62 2.50
C GLU A 246 2.77 23.10 1.16
N SER A 247 2.54 22.36 0.08
CA SER A 247 2.80 22.84 -1.27
C SER A 247 1.80 23.97 -1.57
N ARG A 248 2.30 25.17 -1.85
CA ARG A 248 1.49 26.25 -2.43
C ARG A 248 1.14 25.96 -3.89
#